data_AF-C5FXF7-F1
#
_entry.id   AF-C5FXF7-F1
#
_cell.length_a   1.000
_cell.length_b   1.000
_cell.length_c   1.000
_cell.angle_alpha   90.00
_cell.angle_beta   90.00
_cell.angle_gamma   90.00
#
_symmetry.space_group_name_H-M   'P 1'
#
loop_
_entity.id
_entity.type
_entity.pdbx_description
1 polymer ?
#
loop_
_entity_poly.entity_id
_entity_poly.type
_entity_poly.pdbx_seq_one_letter_code
_entity_poly.pdbx_strand_id
1 'polypeptide(L)'
;MSNLGGTNYSSRREDSEAVEGILDYSFKDKCLVLQALSLPGSSAYSTGNKGLAQVGDAAVRLHIISEGHQRGMSRGQISAILGRVSNNNNLAEVGVKKNLGESIFINRSQVGSISPGSMATTVEALLGAVYIDSEKDMDKLKNSMNALGLSFSEQA
;
A
#
# COMPACT_ATOMS: atom_id res chain seq x y z
N MET A 1 -17.65 12.49 -32.60
CA MET A 1 -17.77 11.42 -31.59
C MET A 1 -16.42 10.72 -31.49
N SER A 2 -15.51 11.22 -30.65
CA SER A 2 -14.18 10.64 -30.47
C SER A 2 -14.26 9.55 -29.40
N ASN A 3 -14.15 8.30 -29.85
CA ASN A 3 -14.00 7.12 -29.01
C ASN A 3 -12.56 7.08 -28.46
N LEU A 4 -12.31 7.71 -27.30
CA LEU A 4 -11.01 7.71 -26.60
C LEU A 4 -11.13 7.27 -25.13
N GLY A 5 -12.21 6.58 -24.75
CA GLY A 5 -12.50 6.20 -23.36
C GLY A 5 -12.44 4.70 -23.04
N GLY A 6 -12.36 3.79 -24.03
CA GLY A 6 -12.55 2.36 -23.76
C GLY A 6 -11.36 1.63 -23.13
N THR A 7 -10.13 1.94 -23.54
CA THR A 7 -8.94 1.13 -23.21
C THR A 7 -8.31 1.43 -21.85
N ASN A 8 -8.42 2.67 -21.37
CA ASN A 8 -7.78 3.11 -20.12
C ASN A 8 -8.64 2.82 -18.87
N TYR A 9 -9.93 2.55 -19.06
CA TYR A 9 -10.85 2.22 -17.95
C TYR A 9 -10.86 0.73 -17.64
N SER A 10 -10.80 -0.13 -18.66
CA SER A 10 -10.69 -1.58 -18.47
C SER A 10 -9.40 -1.96 -17.74
N SER A 11 -8.26 -1.39 -18.13
CA SER A 11 -6.98 -1.69 -17.46
C SER A 11 -6.98 -1.25 -15.99
N ARG A 12 -7.46 -0.03 -15.69
CA ARG A 12 -7.55 0.47 -14.31
C ARG A 12 -8.44 -0.41 -13.42
N ARG A 13 -9.49 -0.98 -13.99
CA ARG A 13 -10.36 -1.92 -13.28
C ARG A 13 -9.62 -3.23 -12.98
N GLU A 14 -8.93 -3.80 -13.95
CA GLU A 14 -8.11 -5.00 -13.77
C GLU A 14 -7.01 -4.78 -12.72
N ASP A 15 -6.32 -3.63 -12.77
CA ASP A 15 -5.30 -3.25 -11.79
C ASP A 15 -5.88 -3.12 -10.37
N SER A 16 -7.06 -2.52 -10.25
CA SER A 16 -7.78 -2.46 -8.97
C SER A 16 -8.12 -3.86 -8.47
N GLU A 17 -8.73 -4.71 -9.30
CA GLU A 17 -9.15 -6.07 -8.90
C GLU A 17 -7.95 -6.95 -8.51
N ALA A 18 -6.83 -6.84 -9.23
CA ALA A 18 -5.60 -7.55 -8.91
C ALA A 18 -5.04 -7.14 -7.54
N VAL A 19 -4.98 -5.84 -7.27
CA VAL A 19 -4.46 -5.30 -6.01
C VAL A 19 -5.40 -5.59 -4.84
N GLU A 20 -6.70 -5.60 -5.06
CA GLU A 20 -7.69 -6.03 -4.07
C GLU A 20 -7.49 -7.49 -3.64
N GLY A 21 -7.20 -8.37 -4.61
CA GLY A 21 -6.85 -9.76 -4.32
C GLY A 21 -5.55 -9.90 -3.52
N ILE A 22 -4.55 -9.06 -3.79
CA ILE A 22 -3.28 -9.04 -3.04
C ILE A 22 -3.48 -8.57 -1.60
N LEU A 23 -4.34 -7.59 -1.38
CA LEU A 23 -4.61 -6.98 -0.07
C LEU A 23 -5.67 -7.75 0.74
N ASP A 24 -6.33 -8.75 0.15
CA ASP A 24 -7.52 -9.40 0.71
C ASP A 24 -8.57 -8.38 1.19
N TYR A 25 -8.77 -7.33 0.38
CA TYR A 25 -9.63 -6.21 0.70
C TYR A 25 -10.35 -5.69 -0.55
N SER A 26 -11.67 -5.53 -0.47
CA SER A 26 -12.47 -4.93 -1.54
C SER A 26 -12.83 -3.49 -1.16
N PHE A 27 -12.32 -2.53 -1.94
CA PHE A 27 -12.57 -1.11 -1.78
C PHE A 27 -14.01 -0.74 -2.12
N LYS A 28 -14.63 0.05 -1.24
CA LYS A 28 -15.90 0.74 -1.50
C LYS A 28 -15.66 1.85 -2.53
N ASP A 29 -14.57 2.62 -2.36
CA ASP A 29 -14.15 3.67 -3.28
C ASP A 29 -12.90 3.25 -4.08
N LYS A 30 -13.13 2.88 -5.34
CA LYS A 30 -12.05 2.50 -6.27
C LYS A 30 -11.10 3.66 -6.59
N CYS A 31 -11.49 4.91 -6.36
CA CYS A 31 -10.58 6.05 -6.55
C CYS A 31 -9.40 6.00 -5.57
N LEU A 32 -9.59 5.47 -4.36
CA LEU A 32 -8.54 5.37 -3.34
C LEU A 32 -7.42 4.40 -3.75
N VAL A 33 -7.76 3.21 -4.24
CA VAL A 33 -6.75 2.26 -4.72
C VAL A 33 -6.05 2.78 -5.98
N LEU A 34 -6.77 3.40 -6.92
CA LEU A 34 -6.17 4.01 -8.10
C LEU A 34 -5.24 5.18 -7.73
N GLN A 35 -5.58 5.98 -6.71
CA GLN A 35 -4.72 7.03 -6.20
C GLN A 35 -3.46 6.45 -5.53
N ALA A 36 -3.59 5.37 -4.76
CA ALA A 36 -2.46 4.70 -4.12
C ALA A 36 -1.46 4.11 -5.13
N LEU A 37 -1.95 3.65 -6.28
CA LEU A 37 -1.14 3.16 -7.40
C LEU A 37 -0.51 4.27 -8.25
N SER A 38 -0.89 5.53 -8.04
CA SER A 38 -0.46 6.65 -8.87
C SER A 38 0.79 7.33 -8.32
N LEU A 39 1.93 7.21 -9.02
CA LEU A 39 3.14 7.94 -8.64
C LEU A 39 2.98 9.47 -8.85
N PRO A 40 3.71 10.31 -8.10
CA PRO A 40 3.71 11.75 -8.34
C PRO A 40 4.05 12.11 -9.78
N GLY A 41 3.33 13.07 -10.35
CA GLY A 41 3.50 13.46 -11.76
C GLY A 41 2.81 12.53 -12.76
N SER A 42 2.07 11.52 -12.31
CA SER A 42 1.05 10.86 -13.13
C SER A 42 -0.16 11.80 -13.31
N SER A 43 -0.76 11.79 -14.50
CA SER A 43 -1.69 12.84 -14.98
C SER A 43 -3.02 12.96 -14.22
N ALA A 44 -3.35 12.02 -13.33
CA ALA A 44 -4.63 12.00 -12.61
C ALA A 44 -4.56 12.57 -11.18
N TYR A 45 -3.39 12.54 -10.53
CA TYR A 45 -3.23 12.97 -9.13
C TYR A 45 -1.95 13.79 -8.98
N SER A 46 -2.08 15.11 -8.88
CA SER A 46 -0.94 16.04 -8.87
C SER A 46 0.08 15.77 -7.75
N THR A 47 -0.38 15.30 -6.59
CA THR A 47 0.48 14.89 -5.46
C THR A 47 0.82 13.40 -5.47
N GLY A 48 0.18 12.60 -6.32
CA GLY A 48 0.28 11.15 -6.36
C GLY A 48 -0.12 10.47 -5.04
N ASN A 49 0.46 9.30 -4.81
CA ASN A 49 0.20 8.42 -3.68
C ASN A 49 0.82 8.86 -2.34
N LYS A 50 1.65 9.91 -2.32
CA LYS A 50 2.42 10.32 -1.13
C LYS A 50 1.56 10.69 0.09
N GLY A 51 0.40 11.31 -0.14
CA GLY A 51 -0.53 11.65 0.95
C GLY A 51 -1.10 10.40 1.62
N LEU A 52 -1.51 9.42 0.82
CA LEU A 52 -1.97 8.12 1.31
C LEU A 52 -0.83 7.34 1.99
N ALA A 53 0.38 7.41 1.45
CA ALA A 53 1.55 6.77 2.05
C ALA A 53 1.84 7.29 3.47
N GLN A 54 1.75 8.61 3.66
CA GLN A 54 1.91 9.20 4.99
C GLN A 54 0.84 8.72 5.99
N VAL A 55 -0.40 8.55 5.55
CA VAL A 55 -1.47 7.96 6.37
C VAL A 55 -1.16 6.50 6.70
N GLY A 56 -0.73 5.72 5.71
CA GLY A 56 -0.38 4.32 5.85
C GLY A 56 0.76 4.07 6.84
N ASP A 57 1.88 4.79 6.72
CA ASP A 57 3.01 4.68 7.66
C ASP A 57 2.55 4.97 9.10
N ALA A 58 1.76 6.03 9.30
CA ALA A 58 1.24 6.37 10.62
C ALA A 58 0.30 5.28 11.19
N ALA A 59 -0.61 4.75 10.36
CA ALA A 59 -1.57 3.74 10.78
C ALA A 59 -0.89 2.40 11.11
N VAL A 60 0.06 1.96 10.28
CA VAL A 60 0.87 0.74 10.51
C VAL A 60 1.68 0.87 11.80
N ARG A 61 2.32 2.04 12.03
CA ARG A 61 3.07 2.29 13.27
C ARG A 61 2.16 2.22 14.50
N LEU A 62 1.00 2.86 14.45
CA LEU A 62 0.05 2.85 15.55
C LEU A 62 -0.44 1.43 15.86
N HIS A 63 -0.77 0.66 14.82
CA HIS A 63 -1.18 -0.74 14.96
C HIS A 63 -0.11 -1.58 15.68
N ILE A 64 1.14 -1.52 15.21
CA ILE A 64 2.26 -2.27 15.80
C ILE A 64 2.55 -1.82 17.24
N ILE A 65 2.54 -0.52 17.52
CA ILE A 65 2.77 -0.04 18.88
C ILE A 65 1.65 -0.50 19.82
N SER A 66 0.39 -0.41 19.38
CA SER A 66 -0.77 -0.76 20.19
C SER A 66 -0.84 -2.26 20.48
N GLU A 67 -0.64 -3.10 19.45
CA GLU A 67 -0.66 -4.56 19.60
C GLU A 67 0.53 -5.03 20.46
N GLY A 68 1.73 -4.49 20.26
CA GLY A 68 2.88 -4.82 21.09
C GLY A 68 2.70 -4.41 22.56
N HIS A 69 2.13 -3.23 22.81
CA HIS A 69 1.78 -2.77 24.15
C HIS A 69 0.74 -3.69 24.82
N GLN A 70 -0.32 -4.06 24.10
CA GLN A 70 -1.36 -4.98 24.59
C GLN A 70 -0.79 -6.37 24.94
N ARG A 71 0.22 -6.83 24.19
CA ARG A 71 0.94 -8.09 24.44
C ARG A 71 1.97 -7.99 25.58
N GLY A 72 2.12 -6.83 26.23
CA GLY A 72 3.08 -6.63 27.32
C GLY A 72 4.55 -6.61 26.88
N MET A 73 4.82 -6.32 25.60
CA MET A 73 6.18 -6.28 25.06
C MET A 73 6.93 -5.04 25.54
N SER A 74 8.26 -5.15 25.70
CA SER A 74 9.10 -4.00 25.99
C SER A 74 9.16 -3.02 24.82
N ARG A 75 9.41 -1.74 25.11
CA ARG A 75 9.64 -0.70 24.08
C ARG A 75 10.73 -1.10 23.07
N GLY A 76 11.78 -1.78 23.52
CA GLY A 76 12.86 -2.26 22.65
C GLY A 76 12.38 -3.31 21.64
N GLN A 77 11.56 -4.28 22.08
CA GLN A 77 10.97 -5.29 21.20
C GLN A 77 10.01 -4.66 20.18
N ILE A 78 9.17 -3.70 20.60
CA ILE A 78 8.25 -2.97 19.69
C ILE A 78 9.06 -2.20 18.63
N SER A 79 10.10 -1.47 19.05
CA SER A 79 10.98 -0.74 18.13
C SER A 79 11.68 -1.66 17.12
N ALA A 80 12.12 -2.85 17.54
CA ALA A 80 12.73 -3.84 16.64
C ALA A 80 11.74 -4.34 15.58
N ILE A 81 10.48 -4.59 15.97
CA ILE A 81 9.42 -5.02 15.04
C ILE A 81 9.09 -3.89 14.05
N LEU A 82 8.92 -2.66 14.53
CA LEU A 82 8.72 -1.49 13.66
C LEU A 82 9.86 -1.34 12.64
N GLY A 83 11.11 -1.47 13.10
CA GLY A 83 12.29 -1.37 12.24
C GLY A 83 12.41 -2.49 11.21
N ARG A 84 11.75 -3.64 11.43
CA ARG A 84 11.66 -4.74 10.47
C ARG A 84 10.50 -4.54 9.49
N VAL A 85 9.30 -4.25 10.00
CA VAL A 85 8.06 -4.20 9.20
C VAL A 85 8.00 -2.93 8.34
N SER A 86 8.24 -1.76 8.94
CA SER A 86 8.12 -0.45 8.27
C SER A 86 9.43 0.01 7.61
N ASN A 87 10.36 -0.91 7.32
CA ASN A 87 11.58 -0.58 6.60
C ASN A 87 11.31 -0.48 5.10
N ASN A 88 11.71 0.61 4.47
CA ASN A 88 11.53 0.81 3.02
C ASN A 88 12.07 -0.35 2.17
N ASN A 89 13.20 -0.97 2.55
CA ASN A 89 13.73 -2.13 1.83
C ASN A 89 12.78 -3.33 1.94
N ASN A 90 12.25 -3.60 3.13
CA ASN A 90 11.27 -4.66 3.36
C ASN A 90 9.97 -4.39 2.59
N LEU A 91 9.45 -3.16 2.65
CA LEU A 91 8.25 -2.76 1.94
C LEU A 91 8.43 -2.87 0.41
N ALA A 92 9.58 -2.47 -0.12
CA ALA A 92 9.89 -2.62 -1.53
C ALA A 92 9.96 -4.10 -1.95
N GLU A 93 10.65 -4.92 -1.16
CA GLU A 93 10.78 -6.36 -1.41
C GLU A 93 9.42 -7.06 -1.38
N VAL A 94 8.56 -6.74 -0.41
CA VAL A 94 7.19 -7.26 -0.34
C VAL A 94 6.39 -6.85 -1.56
N GLY A 95 6.47 -5.58 -1.98
CA GLY A 95 5.76 -5.10 -3.17
C GLY A 95 6.21 -5.81 -4.46
N VAL A 96 7.50 -6.06 -4.62
CA VAL A 96 8.04 -6.86 -5.73
C VAL A 96 7.57 -8.31 -5.66
N LYS A 97 7.65 -8.96 -4.49
CA LYS A 97 7.22 -10.36 -4.30
C LYS A 97 5.72 -10.57 -4.58
N LYS A 98 4.91 -9.54 -4.34
CA LYS A 98 3.47 -9.55 -4.62
C LYS A 98 3.11 -9.08 -6.03
N ASN A 99 4.11 -8.83 -6.87
CA ASN A 99 3.96 -8.36 -8.25
C ASN A 99 3.19 -7.04 -8.39
N LEU A 100 3.25 -6.15 -7.38
CA LEU A 100 2.55 -4.86 -7.41
C LEU A 100 3.07 -3.91 -8.50
N GLY A 101 4.26 -4.18 -9.05
CA GLY A 101 4.88 -3.35 -10.08
C GLY A 101 4.07 -3.26 -11.37
N GLU A 102 3.29 -4.29 -11.70
CA GLU A 102 2.49 -4.32 -12.93
C GLU A 102 1.29 -3.37 -12.86
N SER A 103 0.77 -3.10 -11.67
CA SER A 103 -0.41 -2.25 -11.45
C SER A 103 -0.07 -0.80 -11.07
N ILE A 104 1.21 -0.44 -10.95
CA ILE A 104 1.62 0.93 -10.60
C ILE A 104 1.56 1.84 -11.84
N PHE A 105 0.83 2.94 -11.72
CA PHE A 105 0.69 3.93 -12.79
C PHE A 105 1.89 4.87 -12.82
N ILE A 106 2.85 4.54 -13.69
CA ILE A 106 3.95 5.42 -14.08
C ILE A 106 3.50 6.41 -15.16
N ASN A 107 4.07 7.62 -15.17
CA ASN A 107 3.88 8.53 -16.29
C ASN A 107 4.51 7.92 -17.56
N ARG A 108 3.85 7.99 -18.71
CA ARG A 108 4.35 7.49 -20.01
C ARG A 108 5.71 8.09 -20.41
N SER A 109 6.10 9.24 -19.87
CA SER A 109 7.42 9.84 -20.07
C SER A 109 8.53 9.25 -19.20
N GLN A 110 8.18 8.46 -18.18
CA GLN A 110 9.10 7.67 -17.36
C GLN A 110 9.02 6.20 -17.78
N VAL A 111 9.54 5.89 -18.97
CA VAL A 111 9.78 4.50 -19.37
C VAL A 111 10.95 3.98 -18.53
N GLY A 112 10.69 3.10 -17.55
CA GLY A 112 11.73 2.58 -16.65
C GLY A 112 11.20 1.65 -15.56
N SER A 113 12.10 1.09 -14.76
CA SER A 113 11.76 0.26 -13.59
C SER A 113 11.33 1.11 -12.40
N ILE A 114 10.38 0.60 -11.61
CA ILE A 114 9.92 1.23 -10.38
C ILE A 114 11.06 1.20 -9.36
N SER A 115 11.45 2.36 -8.83
CA SER A 115 12.51 2.42 -7.82
C SER A 115 12.05 1.75 -6.51
N PRO A 116 12.97 1.15 -5.72
CA PRO A 116 12.61 0.56 -4.42
C PRO A 116 11.85 1.54 -3.52
N GLY A 117 12.25 2.81 -3.50
CA GLY A 117 11.54 3.84 -2.74
C GLY A 117 10.10 4.06 -3.21
N SER A 118 9.87 4.09 -4.54
CA SER A 118 8.51 4.25 -5.08
C SER A 118 7.64 3.03 -4.81
N MET A 119 8.21 1.83 -4.84
CA MET A 119 7.52 0.60 -4.46
C MET A 119 7.12 0.63 -2.98
N ALA A 120 8.06 0.97 -2.09
CA ALA A 120 7.78 1.10 -0.66
C ALA A 120 6.66 2.12 -0.38
N THR A 121 6.74 3.31 -0.97
CA THR A 121 5.71 4.35 -0.87
C THR A 121 4.36 3.88 -1.41
N THR A 122 4.33 3.06 -2.46
CA THR A 122 3.08 2.49 -2.98
C THR A 122 2.47 1.50 -1.98
N VAL A 123 3.27 0.63 -1.37
CA VAL A 123 2.79 -0.28 -0.32
C VAL A 123 2.21 0.49 0.87
N GLU A 124 2.88 1.54 1.34
CA GLU A 124 2.35 2.43 2.38
C GLU A 124 1.04 3.08 1.94
N ALA A 125 0.96 3.57 0.70
CA ALA A 125 -0.23 4.21 0.17
C ALA A 125 -1.42 3.27 0.07
N LEU A 126 -1.20 2.01 -0.31
CA LEU A 126 -2.25 0.99 -0.36
C LEU A 126 -2.80 0.70 1.03
N LEU A 127 -1.94 0.56 2.03
CA LEU A 127 -2.37 0.39 3.42
C LEU A 127 -3.10 1.63 3.95
N GLY A 128 -2.65 2.84 3.58
CA GLY A 128 -3.34 4.10 3.88
C GLY A 128 -4.72 4.18 3.22
N ALA A 129 -4.84 3.71 1.99
CA ALA A 129 -6.11 3.63 1.27
C ALA A 129 -7.08 2.66 1.95
N VAL A 130 -6.64 1.45 2.33
CA VAL A 130 -7.44 0.48 3.09
C VAL A 130 -7.93 1.10 4.39
N TYR A 131 -7.02 1.75 5.14
CA TYR A 131 -7.36 2.39 6.41
C TYR A 131 -8.42 3.49 6.25
N ILE A 132 -8.37 4.30 5.19
CA ILE A 132 -9.37 5.33 4.93
C ILE A 132 -10.71 4.72 4.47
N ASP A 133 -10.68 3.83 3.48
CA ASP A 133 -11.89 3.21 2.89
C ASP A 133 -12.70 2.39 3.89
N SER A 134 -11.99 1.75 4.83
CA SER A 134 -12.57 0.99 5.93
C SER A 134 -13.02 1.85 7.12
N GLU A 135 -13.02 3.18 6.99
CA GLU A 135 -13.41 4.11 8.06
C GLU A 135 -12.53 3.98 9.31
N LYS A 136 -11.23 3.76 9.11
CA LYS A 136 -10.18 3.61 10.13
C LYS A 136 -10.27 2.31 10.93
N ASP A 137 -10.81 1.25 10.32
CA ASP A 137 -10.86 -0.09 10.91
C ASP A 137 -9.46 -0.72 10.95
N MET A 138 -8.93 -0.87 12.16
CA MET A 138 -7.61 -1.45 12.41
C MET A 138 -7.55 -2.95 12.10
N ASP A 139 -8.66 -3.68 12.17
CA ASP A 139 -8.69 -5.10 11.85
C ASP A 139 -8.61 -5.31 10.34
N LYS A 140 -9.24 -4.43 9.54
CA LYS A 140 -9.08 -4.44 8.07
C LYS A 140 -7.66 -4.11 7.66
N LEU A 141 -7.05 -3.08 8.28
CA LEU A 141 -5.64 -2.77 8.07
C LEU A 141 -4.74 -3.96 8.41
N LYS A 142 -4.94 -4.59 9.57
CA LYS A 142 -4.20 -5.78 10.01
C LYS A 142 -4.31 -6.93 9.01
N ASN A 143 -5.51 -7.21 8.51
CA ASN A 143 -5.72 -8.28 7.52
C ASN A 143 -4.95 -8.01 6.23
N SER A 144 -4.99 -6.79 5.70
CA SER A 144 -4.20 -6.42 4.53
C SER A 144 -2.70 -6.43 4.79
N MET A 145 -2.24 -6.04 5.98
CA MET A 145 -0.84 -6.20 6.39
C MET A 145 -0.44 -7.69 6.38
N ASN A 146 -1.28 -8.58 6.91
CA ASN A 146 -1.02 -10.02 6.90
C ASN A 146 -1.00 -10.61 5.48
N ALA A 147 -1.92 -10.17 4.61
CA ALA A 147 -1.95 -10.57 3.20
C ALA A 147 -0.65 -10.20 2.46
N LEU A 148 -0.04 -9.07 2.84
CA LEU A 148 1.28 -8.63 2.37
C LEU A 148 2.46 -9.31 3.08
N GLY A 149 2.23 -10.08 4.15
CA GLY A 149 3.30 -10.67 4.97
C GLY A 149 3.97 -9.68 5.93
N LEU A 150 3.36 -8.53 6.19
CA LEU A 150 3.83 -7.47 7.09
C LEU A 150 3.33 -7.66 8.51
N SER A 151 3.49 -8.87 9.06
CA SER A 151 2.91 -9.25 10.34
C SER A 151 3.93 -9.26 11.49
N PHE A 152 3.38 -9.32 12.70
CA PHE A 152 4.05 -9.80 13.91
C PHE A 152 4.39 -11.30 13.79
N SER A 153 5.09 -11.74 12.76
CA SER A 153 5.71 -13.06 12.81
C SER A 153 6.90 -12.97 13.77
N GLU A 154 6.79 -13.59 14.94
CA GLU A 154 7.95 -14.19 15.60
C GLU A 154 8.51 -15.17 14.57
N GLN A 155 9.70 -14.90 14.05
CA GLN A 155 10.42 -15.96 13.36
C GLN A 155 10.70 -17.02 14.44
N ALA A 156 10.12 -18.21 14.22
CA ALA A 156 10.42 -19.43 14.96
C ALA A 156 11.92 -19.74 14.93
#